data_AF-A0A644ZFD5-F1
#
_entry.id   AF-A0A644ZFD5-F1
#
_cell.length_a   1.000
_cell.length_b   1.000
_cell.length_c   1.000
_cell.angle_alpha   90.00
_cell.angle_beta   90.00
_cell.angle_gamma   90.00
#
_symmetry.space_group_name_H-M   'P 1'
#
loop_
_entity.id
_entity.type
_entity.pdbx_description
1 polymer ?
#
loop_
_entity_poly.entity_id
_entity_poly.type
_entity_poly.pdbx_seq_one_letter_code
_entity_poly.pdbx_strand_id
1 'polypeptide(L)'
;MYLVEDDIIELVLKMRDRFKDVTLIFDAYSKLTASKASHHPSLKETGAVINWGVDSPAEIEAFGSGITHEKTLYLTDENALGRLSSGYRAMFALAGKFKVAREAHRIFVFELHA
;
A
#
# COMPACT_ATOMS: atom_id res chain seq x y z
N MET A 1 1.49 -3.54 -7.47
CA MET A 1 2.80 -4.22 -7.45
C MET A 1 3.02 -4.96 -8.77
N TYR A 2 4.25 -5.05 -9.28
CA TYR A 2 4.59 -5.85 -10.47
C TYR A 2 4.53 -7.37 -10.20
N LEU A 3 4.75 -7.75 -8.95
CA LEU A 3 4.67 -9.12 -8.47
C LEU A 3 3.22 -9.60 -8.39
N VAL A 4 3.00 -10.89 -8.65
CA VAL A 4 1.74 -11.58 -8.33
C VAL A 4 1.68 -11.93 -6.84
N GLU A 5 0.52 -12.37 -6.35
CA GLU A 5 0.31 -12.63 -4.91
C GLU A 5 1.28 -13.66 -4.32
N ASP A 6 1.49 -14.78 -5.02
CA ASP A 6 2.40 -15.84 -4.56
C ASP A 6 3.85 -15.34 -4.39
N ASP A 7 4.33 -14.53 -5.35
CA ASP A 7 5.66 -13.91 -5.29
C ASP A 7 5.79 -12.95 -4.09
N ILE A 8 4.71 -12.25 -3.74
CA ILE A 8 4.68 -11.31 -2.62
C ILE A 8 4.71 -12.08 -1.30
N ILE A 9 3.90 -13.13 -1.17
CA ILE A 9 3.91 -14.00 0.00
C ILE A 9 5.30 -14.59 0.21
N GLU A 10 5.89 -15.15 -0.85
CA GLU A 10 7.24 -15.72 -0.80
C GLU A 10 8.29 -14.68 -0.41
N LEU A 11 8.23 -13.47 -0.99
CA LEU A 11 9.14 -12.39 -0.68
C LEU A 11 9.05 -11.96 0.80
N VAL A 12 7.84 -11.75 1.32
CA VAL A 12 7.61 -11.33 2.72
C VAL A 12 8.11 -12.39 3.70
N LEU A 13 7.78 -13.66 3.46
CA LEU A 13 8.25 -14.76 4.30
C LEU A 13 9.77 -14.91 4.27
N LYS A 14 10.39 -14.81 3.08
CA LYS A 14 11.86 -14.83 2.96
C LYS A 14 12.51 -13.66 3.67
N MET A 15 11.92 -12.45 3.64
CA MET A 15 12.44 -11.31 4.39
C MET A 15 12.37 -11.55 5.90
N ARG A 16 11.23 -12.03 6.41
CA ARG A 16 11.06 -12.41 7.82
C ARG A 16 12.09 -13.45 8.27
N ASP A 17 12.29 -14.51 7.48
CA ASP A 17 13.15 -15.62 7.87
C ASP A 17 14.65 -15.31 7.73
N ARG A 18 15.01 -14.40 6.82
CA ARG A 18 16.41 -14.10 6.49
C ARG A 18 17.02 -13.01 7.36
N PHE A 19 16.22 -12.06 7.82
CA PHE A 19 16.66 -10.88 8.55
C PHE A 19 16.07 -10.87 9.95
N LYS A 20 16.79 -10.27 10.89
CA LYS A 20 16.34 -10.12 12.27
C LYS A 20 15.68 -8.75 12.42
N ASP A 21 14.45 -8.71 12.96
CA ASP A 21 13.69 -7.51 13.30
C ASP A 21 13.57 -6.51 12.13
N VAL A 22 12.63 -6.78 11.20
CA VAL A 22 12.46 -6.01 9.97
C VAL A 22 11.23 -5.11 10.03
N THR A 23 11.42 -3.81 9.87
CA THR A 23 10.33 -2.89 9.52
C THR A 23 10.14 -2.87 7.99
N LEU A 24 9.04 -3.44 7.51
CA LEU A 24 8.65 -3.46 6.10
C LEU A 24 7.69 -2.29 5.81
N ILE A 25 8.12 -1.38 4.92
CA ILE A 25 7.35 -0.19 4.52
C ILE A 25 7.14 -0.23 3.00
N PHE A 26 5.89 -0.14 2.55
CA PHE A 26 5.58 -0.18 1.11
C PHE A 26 4.26 0.50 0.76
N ASP A 27 4.17 0.91 -0.50
CA ASP A 27 2.93 1.41 -1.11
C ASP A 27 1.94 0.27 -1.37
N ALA A 28 0.71 0.44 -0.89
CA ALA A 28 -0.38 -0.50 -1.04
C ALA A 28 -1.54 0.15 -1.80
N TYR A 29 -1.86 -0.41 -2.98
CA TYR A 29 -3.11 -0.14 -3.66
C TYR A 29 -4.22 -1.03 -3.12
N SER A 30 -5.44 -0.49 -3.01
CA SER A 30 -6.64 -1.33 -2.87
C SER A 30 -6.77 -2.29 -4.06
N LYS A 31 -7.47 -3.42 -3.89
CA LYS A 31 -7.74 -4.35 -5.00
C LYS A 31 -8.49 -3.65 -6.15
N LEU A 32 -9.40 -2.75 -5.79
CA LEU A 32 -10.12 -1.92 -6.76
C LEU A 32 -9.16 -1.01 -7.55
N THR A 33 -8.24 -0.32 -6.87
CA THR A 33 -7.26 0.54 -7.54
C THR A 33 -6.34 -0.28 -8.42
N ALA A 34 -5.84 -1.41 -7.91
CA ALA A 34 -4.93 -2.29 -8.66
C ALA A 34 -5.58 -2.81 -9.95
N SER A 35 -6.80 -3.33 -9.87
CA SER A 35 -7.55 -3.81 -11.04
C SER A 35 -7.84 -2.73 -12.10
N LYS A 36 -7.88 -1.45 -11.69
CA LYS A 36 -8.13 -0.32 -12.58
C LYS A 36 -6.87 0.44 -12.98
N ALA A 37 -5.71 0.15 -12.39
CA ALA A 37 -4.50 0.94 -12.53
C ALA A 37 -4.04 1.06 -14.00
N SER A 38 -4.22 0.00 -14.80
CA SER A 38 -3.90 0.00 -16.24
C SER A 38 -4.70 1.01 -17.07
N HIS A 39 -5.82 1.53 -16.55
CA HIS A 39 -6.60 2.58 -17.21
C HIS A 39 -6.02 3.98 -16.96
N HIS A 40 -5.11 4.13 -16.00
CA HIS A 40 -4.47 5.42 -15.74
C HIS A 40 -3.50 5.76 -16.89
N PRO A 41 -3.58 6.96 -17.50
CA PRO A 41 -2.77 7.30 -18.67
C PRO A 41 -1.28 7.02 -18.47
N SER A 42 -0.71 7.42 -17.33
CA SER A 42 0.72 7.23 -17.08
C SER A 42 1.17 5.77 -16.98
N LEU A 43 0.27 4.84 -16.61
CA LEU A 43 0.59 3.40 -16.56
C LEU A 43 0.32 2.73 -17.90
N LYS A 44 -0.69 3.22 -18.63
CA LYS A 44 -0.98 2.76 -19.99
C LYS A 44 0.18 3.04 -20.94
N GLU A 45 0.79 4.23 -20.86
CA GLU A 45 1.92 4.62 -21.72
C GLU A 45 3.18 3.78 -21.47
N THR A 46 3.35 3.22 -20.26
CA THR A 46 4.53 2.40 -19.92
C THR A 46 4.33 0.91 -20.16
N GLY A 47 3.09 0.47 -20.41
CA GLY A 47 2.73 -0.95 -20.44
C GLY A 47 2.88 -1.65 -19.08
N ALA A 48 3.05 -0.89 -17.99
CA ALA A 48 3.20 -1.43 -16.65
C ALA A 48 1.91 -2.13 -16.21
N VAL A 49 2.04 -3.36 -15.70
CA VAL A 49 0.92 -4.13 -15.17
C VAL A 49 1.00 -4.16 -13.64
N ILE A 50 -0.11 -3.80 -13.00
CA ILE A 50 -0.31 -3.91 -11.56
C ILE A 50 -1.06 -5.22 -11.31
N ASN A 51 -0.36 -6.22 -10.82
CA ASN A 51 -0.89 -7.58 -10.65
C ASN A 51 -1.55 -7.81 -9.28
N TRP A 52 -1.21 -6.98 -8.30
CA TRP A 52 -1.66 -7.17 -6.92
C TRP A 52 -2.04 -5.88 -6.23
N GLY A 53 -3.05 -5.99 -5.36
CA GLY A 53 -3.52 -5.00 -4.42
C GLY A 53 -4.09 -5.70 -3.17
N VAL A 54 -4.25 -4.92 -2.10
CA VAL A 54 -4.63 -5.40 -0.77
C VAL A 54 -5.61 -4.41 -0.15
N ASP A 55 -6.65 -4.88 0.52
CA ASP A 55 -7.70 -4.04 1.11
C ASP A 55 -7.53 -3.90 2.62
N SER A 56 -6.99 -4.92 3.30
CA SER A 56 -6.76 -4.92 4.74
C SER A 56 -5.35 -5.37 5.13
N PRO A 57 -4.72 -4.77 6.16
CA PRO A 57 -3.49 -5.31 6.74
C PRO A 57 -3.61 -6.78 7.17
N ALA A 58 -4.80 -7.19 7.62
CA ALA A 58 -5.07 -8.57 8.06
C ALA A 58 -4.83 -9.62 6.96
N GLU A 59 -4.94 -9.24 5.68
CA GLU A 59 -4.62 -10.14 4.57
C GLU A 59 -3.13 -10.49 4.54
N ILE A 60 -2.27 -9.57 4.98
CA ILE A 60 -0.81 -9.74 5.01
C ILE A 60 -0.38 -10.43 6.30
N GLU A 61 -1.01 -10.11 7.43
CA GLU A 61 -0.81 -10.83 8.69
C GLU A 61 -1.15 -12.32 8.54
N ALA A 62 -2.10 -12.66 7.65
CA ALA A 62 -2.45 -14.04 7.34
C ALA A 62 -1.39 -14.82 6.56
N PHE A 63 -0.32 -14.17 6.04
CA PHE A 63 0.75 -14.87 5.33
C PHE A 63 1.56 -15.79 6.25
N GLY A 64 1.62 -15.50 7.56
CA GLY A 64 2.30 -16.34 8.52
C GLY A 64 2.50 -15.66 9.87
N SER A 65 2.92 -16.43 10.87
CA SER A 65 3.27 -15.91 12.20
C SER A 65 4.43 -14.92 12.12
N GLY A 66 4.47 -14.00 13.09
CA GLY A 66 5.55 -13.02 13.18
C GLY A 66 5.44 -11.85 12.19
N ILE A 67 4.32 -11.73 11.47
CA ILE A 67 4.01 -10.60 10.60
C ILE A 67 2.93 -9.78 11.28
N THR A 68 3.25 -8.55 11.70
CA THR A 68 2.33 -7.71 12.46
C THR A 68 2.20 -6.34 11.83
N HIS A 69 0.96 -5.87 11.67
CA HIS A 69 0.71 -4.51 11.22
C HIS A 69 1.06 -3.52 12.33
N GLU A 70 1.97 -2.57 12.03
CA GLU A 70 2.30 -1.50 12.98
C GLU A 70 1.36 -0.31 12.77
N LYS A 71 1.26 0.19 11.54
CA LYS A 71 0.45 1.35 11.20
C LYS A 71 0.19 1.48 9.70
N THR A 72 -0.88 2.22 9.40
CA THR A 72 -1.20 2.65 8.04
C THR A 72 -1.05 4.15 7.98
N LEU A 73 -0.32 4.65 6.97
CA LEU A 73 -0.22 6.07 6.68
C LEU A 73 -1.09 6.37 5.46
N TYR A 74 -2.03 7.30 5.60
CA TYR A 74 -2.85 7.74 4.48
C TYR A 74 -2.24 8.98 3.84
N LEU A 75 -2.31 9.05 2.51
CA LEU A 75 -1.84 10.20 1.74
C LEU A 75 -2.70 11.46 1.98
N THR A 76 -3.83 11.30 2.66
CA THR A 76 -4.75 12.36 3.06
C THR A 76 -4.65 12.74 4.54
N ASP A 77 -3.67 12.19 5.28
CA ASP A 77 -3.44 12.59 6.67
C ASP A 77 -2.77 13.97 6.75
N GLU A 78 -2.98 14.69 7.86
CA GLU A 78 -2.46 16.06 8.05
C GLU A 78 -0.94 16.17 7.83
N ASN A 79 -0.18 15.15 8.24
CA ASN A 79 1.28 15.11 8.02
C ASN A 79 1.67 15.11 6.53
N ALA A 80 0.82 14.51 5.67
CA ALA A 80 1.00 14.51 4.22
C ALA A 80 0.43 15.80 3.61
N LEU A 81 -0.77 16.20 4.02
CA LEU A 81 -1.47 17.39 3.54
C LEU A 81 -0.74 18.71 3.85
N GLY A 82 -0.05 18.78 4.99
CA GLY A 82 0.75 19.94 5.39
C GLY A 82 1.88 20.24 4.40
N ARG A 83 2.36 19.25 3.65
CA ARG A 83 3.41 19.37 2.64
C ARG A 83 2.91 19.85 1.27
N LEU A 84 1.58 19.90 1.07
CA LEU A 84 0.97 20.32 -0.19
C LEU A 84 0.71 21.83 -0.20
N SER A 85 0.64 22.42 -1.40
CA SER A 85 0.15 23.78 -1.58
C SER A 85 -1.32 23.89 -1.20
N SER A 86 -1.81 25.09 -0.84
CA SER A 86 -3.14 25.29 -0.28
C SER A 86 -4.29 24.70 -1.12
N GLY A 87 -4.19 24.80 -2.46
CA GLY A 87 -5.20 24.24 -3.36
C GLY A 87 -5.23 22.71 -3.36
N TYR A 88 -4.07 22.08 -3.51
CA TYR A 88 -3.95 20.61 -3.43
C TYR A 88 -4.32 20.10 -2.04
N ARG A 89 -3.93 20.80 -0.99
CA ARG A 89 -4.31 20.48 0.39
C ARG A 89 -5.82 20.38 0.54
N ALA A 90 -6.57 21.39 0.09
CA ALA A 90 -8.03 21.38 0.17
C ALA A 90 -8.66 20.24 -0.65
N MET A 91 -8.15 19.98 -1.85
CA MET A 91 -8.59 18.88 -2.72
C MET A 91 -8.40 17.51 -2.04
N PHE A 92 -7.19 17.22 -1.54
CA PHE A 92 -6.88 15.95 -0.91
C PHE A 92 -7.56 15.80 0.47
N ALA A 93 -7.76 16.89 1.22
CA ALA A 93 -8.55 16.88 2.46
C ALA A 93 -10.02 16.49 2.18
N LEU A 94 -10.60 16.98 1.08
CA LEU A 94 -11.94 16.59 0.66
C LEU A 94 -11.98 15.13 0.21
N ALA A 95 -11.01 14.70 -0.59
CA ALA A 95 -10.90 13.31 -1.04
C ALA A 95 -10.79 12.33 0.14
N GLY A 96 -10.03 12.69 1.18
CA GLY A 96 -9.84 11.88 2.39
C GLY A 96 -11.12 11.58 3.18
N LYS A 97 -12.20 12.34 2.97
CA LYS A 97 -13.52 12.07 3.58
C LYS A 97 -14.20 10.85 2.95
N PHE A 98 -13.81 10.45 1.74
CA PHE A 98 -14.38 9.30 1.04
C PHE A 98 -13.46 8.08 1.25
N LYS A 99 -13.96 7.05 1.91
CA LYS A 99 -13.20 5.82 2.21
C LYS A 99 -12.51 5.25 0.97
N VAL A 100 -13.23 5.13 -0.14
CA VAL A 100 -12.70 4.60 -1.40
C VAL A 100 -11.50 5.40 -1.91
N ALA A 101 -11.54 6.74 -1.82
CA ALA A 101 -10.44 7.58 -2.26
C ALA A 101 -9.27 7.55 -1.26
N ARG A 102 -9.56 7.60 0.04
CA ARG A 102 -8.55 7.51 1.10
C ARG A 102 -7.78 6.19 1.09
N GLU A 103 -8.48 5.08 0.82
CA GLU A 103 -7.89 3.73 0.83
C GLU A 103 -7.39 3.30 -0.55
N ALA A 104 -7.62 4.10 -1.60
CA ALA A 104 -7.18 3.79 -2.96
C ALA A 104 -5.68 3.53 -3.04
N HIS A 105 -4.89 4.33 -2.32
CA HIS A 105 -3.44 4.22 -2.19
C HIS A 105 -3.04 4.69 -0.78
N ARG A 106 -2.35 3.82 -0.04
CA ARG A 106 -1.86 4.05 1.31
C ARG A 106 -0.49 3.41 1.50
N ILE A 107 0.20 3.79 2.56
CA ILE A 107 1.46 3.14 2.94
C ILE A 107 1.18 2.23 4.12
N PHE A 108 1.63 0.99 4.02
CA PHE A 108 1.62 0.06 5.13
C PHE A 108 2.99 -0.02 5.77
N VAL A 109 2.99 -0.14 7.10
CA VAL A 109 4.16 -0.41 7.91
C VAL A 109 3.90 -1.67 8.72
N PHE A 110 4.77 -2.65 8.55
CA PHE A 110 4.72 -3.95 9.19
C PHE A 110 6.03 -4.22 9.93
N GLU A 111 5.93 -4.94 11.03
CA GLU A 111 7.09 -5.56 11.69
C GLU A 111 7.12 -7.05 11.34
N LEU A 112 8.31 -7.54 11.01
CA LEU A 112 8.56 -8.95 10.72
C LEU A 112 9.55 -9.50 11.76
N HIS A 113 9.11 -10.54 12.46
CA HIS A 113 9.87 -11.28 13.45
C HIS A 113 9.90 -12.76 13.05
N ALA A 114 11.09 -13.37 13.09
CA ALA A 114 11.28 -14.80 12.85
C ALA A 114 10.77 -15.66 14.01
#